data_AF-A0A2T7DBB7-F1
#
_entry.id   AF-A0A2T7DBB7-F1
#
_cell.length_a   1.000
_cell.length_b   1.000
_cell.length_c   1.000
_cell.angle_alpha   90.00
_cell.angle_beta   90.00
_cell.angle_gamma   90.00
#
_symmetry.space_group_name_H-M   'P 1'
#
loop_
_entity.id
_entity.type
_entity.pdbx_description
1 polymer ?
#
loop_
_entity_poly.entity_id
_entity_poly.type
_entity_poly.pdbx_seq_one_letter_code
_entity_poly.pdbx_strand_id
1 'polypeptide(L)'
;MNTVASLSLMPHLLIKPSFTCFSRKGVGRYGGIKVYAVLREDGAEFAKNNNLEALFHVDDPGPRVPIKKGKFLDVNEALEVVRFDIQYCDWRARQDLLTIMVLHNKVVEVLNPLAREFKSIGTLRKELDELQEELEKAHNQVHLSEARVSSALDKLAHMETLVNDRLLPDGASSTSTAESTSVVPSTSSTTHVRTKKQPRRSLNVSGPVKPYNPSLRNFWYPVAFSSDLKDDTMVPIDCFEEQWVIFRGKDGRPGCVQNTCAHRACPLHLGSVNEGRIQCPYHGWEYSTDGKCEKMPSTKMLNVRIQSLPCFEQEGMVWIWPGDDPPKATIPSLLPPSGFTVHAEIVMELPVEHGLLLDNLLDLAHAPFTHTSTFAKGWSVPSLVKFLTPASGLQGYWDPYPIDMEFRPPCMVLSTIGISKPGKLEGKSTQQCSTHLHQLHVCLPSSRNKTRLLYRMSLDFAPWLKHIPFMHLLWSHFAEKVLNEDLRLVLGQQERMINGANVWNWPVSYDKLGIRYRLWRDAVERGSDRLPFSNQAESGS
;
A
#
# COMPACT_ATOMS: atom_id res chain seq x y z
N MET A 1 -44.22 19.71 -22.88
CA MET A 1 -43.06 19.42 -23.74
C MET A 1 -41.84 20.09 -23.13
N ASN A 2 -40.95 19.32 -22.52
CA ASN A 2 -39.51 19.53 -22.50
C ASN A 2 -38.87 18.36 -21.74
N THR A 3 -38.10 17.59 -22.50
CA THR A 3 -37.46 16.32 -22.21
C THR A 3 -36.18 16.55 -21.39
N VAL A 4 -36.03 15.83 -20.28
CA VAL A 4 -34.78 15.71 -19.52
C VAL A 4 -34.05 14.48 -20.06
N ALA A 5 -32.88 14.69 -20.67
CA ALA A 5 -32.00 13.62 -21.14
C ALA A 5 -31.02 13.22 -20.02
N SER A 6 -31.13 11.99 -19.53
CA SER A 6 -30.17 11.34 -18.65
C SER A 6 -29.12 10.58 -19.49
N LEU A 7 -27.85 10.97 -19.38
CA LEU A 7 -26.71 10.29 -20.00
C LEU A 7 -26.21 9.17 -19.09
N SER A 8 -26.58 7.93 -19.42
CA SER A 8 -25.94 6.70 -18.93
C SER A 8 -24.79 6.35 -19.86
N LEU A 9 -23.55 6.41 -19.37
CA LEU A 9 -22.35 5.99 -20.08
C LEU A 9 -21.80 4.70 -19.44
N MET A 10 -22.24 3.56 -19.96
CA MET A 10 -21.60 2.25 -19.79
C MET A 10 -21.14 1.77 -21.18
N PRO A 11 -19.89 1.30 -21.35
CA PRO A 11 -19.46 0.71 -22.61
C PRO A 11 -20.17 -0.63 -22.80
N HIS A 12 -21.02 -0.74 -23.83
CA HIS A 12 -21.64 -2.00 -24.19
C HIS A 12 -20.60 -2.94 -24.82
N LEU A 13 -20.26 -4.03 -24.13
CA LEU A 13 -19.48 -5.13 -24.70
C LEU A 13 -20.37 -5.95 -25.66
N LEU A 14 -20.06 -5.90 -26.96
CA LEU A 14 -20.67 -6.78 -27.97
C LEU A 14 -19.84 -8.06 -28.09
N ILE A 15 -20.35 -9.17 -27.56
CA ILE A 15 -19.71 -10.49 -27.63
C ILE A 15 -20.35 -11.28 -28.78
N LYS A 16 -19.59 -11.51 -29.87
CA LYS A 16 -20.01 -12.41 -30.96
C LYS A 16 -19.29 -13.76 -30.84
N PRO A 17 -20.00 -14.87 -30.57
CA PRO A 17 -19.43 -16.21 -30.73
C PRO A 17 -19.29 -16.51 -32.23
N SER A 18 -18.06 -16.73 -32.71
CA SER A 18 -17.83 -17.21 -34.08
C SER A 18 -17.64 -18.72 -34.08
N PHE A 19 -18.64 -19.47 -34.53
CA PHE A 19 -18.52 -20.89 -34.84
C PHE A 19 -18.40 -21.06 -36.36
N THR A 20 -17.17 -21.19 -36.88
CA THR A 20 -16.96 -21.62 -38.27
C THR A 20 -16.78 -23.14 -38.31
N CYS A 21 -17.84 -23.86 -38.65
CA CYS A 21 -17.77 -25.27 -39.01
C CYS A 21 -17.52 -25.40 -40.53
N PHE A 22 -16.29 -25.69 -40.92
CA PHE A 22 -15.99 -26.16 -42.28
C PHE A 22 -15.77 -27.67 -42.25
N SER A 23 -16.71 -28.41 -42.81
CA SER A 23 -16.54 -29.84 -43.08
C SER A 23 -15.73 -30.01 -44.37
N ARG A 24 -14.47 -30.45 -44.25
CA ARG A 24 -13.81 -31.30 -45.26
C ARG A 24 -12.64 -32.07 -44.62
N LYS A 25 -12.84 -33.40 -44.59
CA LYS A 25 -11.93 -34.51 -44.32
C LYS A 25 -10.48 -34.17 -43.90
N GLY A 26 -10.16 -34.54 -42.65
CA GLY A 26 -8.79 -34.82 -42.19
C GLY A 26 -8.13 -33.66 -41.45
N VAL A 27 -7.80 -33.89 -40.17
CA VAL A 27 -7.19 -32.96 -39.20
C VAL A 27 -8.16 -31.92 -38.63
N GLY A 28 -8.74 -32.24 -37.46
CA GLY A 28 -9.64 -31.35 -36.73
C GLY A 28 -8.87 -30.15 -36.18
N ARG A 29 -9.26 -28.93 -36.58
CA ARG A 29 -8.91 -27.69 -35.87
C ARG A 29 -9.80 -27.57 -34.64
N TYR A 30 -9.18 -27.39 -33.47
CA TYR A 30 -9.86 -27.20 -32.19
C TYR A 30 -10.35 -25.75 -32.06
N GLY A 31 -11.52 -25.57 -31.45
CA GLY A 31 -12.16 -24.26 -31.31
C GLY A 31 -11.46 -23.41 -30.25
N GLY A 32 -10.97 -22.24 -30.62
CA GLY A 32 -10.46 -21.23 -29.69
C GLY A 32 -11.49 -20.13 -29.41
N ILE A 33 -11.38 -19.46 -28.26
CA ILE A 33 -12.23 -18.34 -27.87
C ILE A 33 -11.51 -17.02 -28.17
N LYS A 34 -12.21 -16.09 -28.84
CA LYS A 34 -11.75 -14.72 -29.09
C LYS A 34 -12.73 -13.73 -28.45
N VAL A 35 -12.25 -12.92 -27.51
CA VAL A 35 -13.04 -11.87 -26.87
C VAL A 35 -12.61 -10.51 -27.41
N TYR A 36 -13.56 -9.73 -27.91
CA TYR A 36 -13.33 -8.40 -28.50
C TYR A 36 -13.94 -7.32 -27.62
N ALA A 37 -13.30 -6.16 -27.54
CA ALA A 37 -13.89 -4.93 -27.00
C ALA A 37 -14.30 -4.01 -28.15
N VAL A 38 -15.53 -3.45 -28.08
CA VAL A 38 -15.97 -2.39 -28.99
C VAL A 38 -16.01 -1.10 -28.19
N LEU A 39 -15.08 -0.18 -28.47
CA LEU A 39 -15.13 1.19 -27.98
C LEU A 39 -16.05 1.99 -28.89
N ARG A 40 -17.11 2.57 -28.32
CA ARG A 40 -18.05 3.44 -29.05
C ARG A 40 -17.55 4.88 -28.89
N GLU A 41 -17.10 5.50 -29.98
CA GLU A 41 -16.97 6.96 -30.03
C GLU A 41 -18.31 7.57 -30.48
N ASP A 42 -18.69 8.68 -29.84
CA ASP A 42 -19.98 9.33 -30.03
C ASP A 42 -20.15 9.84 -31.48
N GLY A 43 -21.24 9.40 -32.14
CA GLY A 43 -21.81 10.13 -33.29
C GLY A 43 -21.65 9.57 -34.71
N ALA A 44 -21.09 8.37 -34.94
CA ALA A 44 -20.96 7.81 -36.30
C ALA A 44 -21.86 6.58 -36.55
N GLU A 45 -22.60 6.59 -37.68
CA GLU A 45 -23.32 5.43 -38.21
C GLU A 45 -22.38 4.27 -38.57
N PHE A 46 -22.90 3.04 -38.48
CA PHE A 46 -22.19 1.77 -38.70
C PHE A 46 -21.46 1.70 -40.06
N ALA A 47 -20.20 2.12 -40.10
CA ALA A 47 -19.29 1.77 -41.18
C ALA A 47 -18.82 0.31 -41.01
N LYS A 48 -19.03 -0.50 -42.06
CA LYS A 48 -18.92 -1.97 -42.07
C LYS A 48 -17.51 -2.56 -41.94
N ASN A 49 -16.48 -1.79 -41.60
CA ASN A 49 -15.10 -2.27 -41.47
C ASN A 49 -14.36 -1.44 -40.41
N ASN A 50 -14.20 -1.97 -39.20
CA ASN A 50 -13.18 -1.49 -38.26
C ASN A 50 -12.56 -2.69 -37.53
N ASN A 51 -11.23 -2.66 -37.42
CA ASN A 51 -10.36 -3.68 -36.83
C ASN A 51 -10.74 -3.94 -35.36
N LEU A 52 -11.28 -5.13 -35.08
CA LEU A 52 -11.53 -5.63 -33.74
C LEU A 52 -10.21 -6.20 -33.17
N GLU A 53 -9.66 -5.59 -32.13
CA GLU A 53 -8.50 -6.13 -31.42
C GLU A 53 -8.98 -7.07 -30.29
N ALA A 54 -8.43 -8.29 -30.23
CA ALA A 54 -8.82 -9.30 -29.25
C ALA A 54 -8.12 -9.01 -27.92
N LEU A 55 -8.89 -8.92 -26.82
CA LEU A 55 -8.37 -8.67 -25.48
C LEU A 55 -7.49 -9.83 -24.97
N PHE A 56 -7.82 -11.06 -25.34
CA PHE A 56 -7.01 -12.25 -25.12
C PHE A 56 -7.48 -13.42 -25.99
N HIS A 57 -6.55 -14.30 -26.35
CA HIS A 57 -6.79 -15.57 -27.03
C HIS A 57 -6.67 -16.72 -26.05
N VAL A 58 -7.65 -17.62 -26.04
CA VAL A 58 -7.57 -18.86 -25.28
C VAL A 58 -7.83 -20.02 -26.23
N ASP A 59 -6.77 -20.79 -26.50
CA ASP A 59 -6.84 -21.99 -27.31
C ASP A 59 -7.25 -23.17 -26.42
N ASP A 60 -8.19 -23.99 -26.89
CA ASP A 60 -8.53 -25.27 -26.26
C ASP A 60 -7.26 -26.16 -26.26
N PRO A 61 -6.77 -26.62 -25.08
CA PRO A 61 -5.56 -27.43 -25.01
C PRO A 61 -5.71 -28.79 -25.71
N GLY A 62 -6.92 -29.17 -26.15
CA GLY A 62 -7.20 -30.39 -26.89
C GLY A 62 -7.39 -31.60 -25.97
N PRO A 63 -7.66 -32.79 -26.54
CA PRO A 63 -7.88 -34.00 -25.74
C PRO A 63 -6.60 -34.42 -25.01
N ARG A 64 -6.75 -34.89 -23.76
CA ARG A 64 -5.68 -35.53 -22.99
C ARG A 64 -4.93 -36.56 -23.84
N VAL A 65 -3.60 -36.60 -23.71
CA VAL A 65 -2.76 -37.64 -24.32
C VAL A 65 -3.37 -39.01 -23.99
N PRO A 66 -3.65 -39.89 -24.98
CA PRO A 66 -4.30 -41.17 -24.70
C PRO A 66 -3.40 -42.02 -23.81
N ILE A 67 -3.84 -42.24 -22.57
CA ILE A 67 -3.15 -43.15 -21.64
C ILE A 67 -3.34 -44.57 -22.18
N LYS A 68 -2.28 -45.17 -22.74
CA LYS A 68 -2.27 -46.61 -23.05
C LYS A 68 -2.35 -47.37 -21.73
N LYS A 69 -3.51 -47.94 -21.41
CA LYS A 69 -3.71 -48.79 -20.22
C LYS A 69 -2.59 -49.84 -20.14
N GLY A 70 -1.80 -49.79 -19.07
CA GLY A 70 -0.84 -50.85 -18.71
C GLY A 70 0.64 -50.60 -19.05
N LYS A 71 1.07 -49.38 -19.42
CA LYS A 71 2.51 -49.03 -19.49
C LYS A 71 2.86 -47.94 -18.47
N PHE A 72 3.98 -48.13 -17.77
CA PHE A 72 4.60 -47.08 -16.95
C PHE A 72 5.05 -45.93 -17.87
N LEU A 73 4.71 -44.69 -17.50
CA LEU A 73 5.16 -43.48 -18.20
C LEU A 73 6.62 -43.19 -17.82
N ASP A 74 7.45 -42.80 -18.79
CA ASP A 74 8.73 -42.18 -18.47
C ASP A 74 8.51 -40.85 -17.72
N VAL A 75 9.50 -40.39 -16.95
CA VAL A 75 9.40 -39.16 -16.14
C VAL A 75 9.03 -37.95 -17.00
N ASN A 76 9.57 -37.87 -18.22
CA ASN A 76 9.26 -36.77 -19.14
C ASN A 76 7.82 -36.86 -19.68
N GLU A 77 7.33 -38.07 -19.96
CA GLU A 77 5.94 -38.28 -20.38
C GLU A 77 4.95 -37.97 -19.24
N ALA A 78 5.30 -38.31 -18.00
CA ALA A 78 4.51 -37.98 -16.82
C ALA A 78 4.45 -36.46 -16.56
N LEU A 79 5.58 -35.75 -16.72
CA LEU A 79 5.63 -34.29 -16.60
C LEU A 79 4.79 -33.60 -17.68
N GLU A 80 4.83 -34.09 -18.92
CA GLU A 80 3.98 -33.55 -19.98
C GLU A 80 2.49 -33.80 -19.71
N VAL A 81 2.10 -34.97 -19.22
CA VAL A 81 0.70 -35.24 -18.81
C VAL A 81 0.25 -34.27 -17.70
N VAL A 82 1.10 -34.01 -16.70
CA VAL A 82 0.78 -33.04 -15.64
C VAL A 82 0.69 -31.62 -16.17
N ARG A 83 1.58 -31.23 -17.08
CA ARG A 83 1.53 -29.93 -17.76
C ARG A 83 0.22 -29.72 -18.51
N PHE A 84 -0.25 -30.73 -19.25
CA PHE A 84 -1.55 -30.69 -19.92
C PHE A 84 -2.72 -30.60 -18.94
N ASP A 85 -2.68 -31.35 -17.83
CA ASP A 85 -3.73 -31.29 -16.82
C ASP A 85 -3.82 -29.90 -16.17
N ILE A 86 -2.68 -29.24 -15.91
CA ILE A 86 -2.65 -27.86 -15.38
C ILE A 86 -3.22 -26.87 -16.41
N GLN A 87 -2.83 -26.99 -17.68
CA GLN A 87 -3.35 -26.13 -18.76
C GLN A 87 -4.86 -26.31 -18.94
N TYR A 88 -5.36 -27.54 -18.83
CA TYR A 88 -6.79 -27.82 -18.88
C TYR A 88 -7.54 -27.23 -17.67
N CYS A 89 -6.97 -27.32 -16.47
CA CYS A 89 -7.54 -26.70 -15.28
C CYS A 89 -7.60 -25.16 -15.39
N ASP A 90 -6.53 -24.51 -15.89
CA ASP A 90 -6.53 -23.05 -16.14
C ASP A 90 -7.59 -22.66 -17.19
N TRP A 91 -7.65 -23.39 -18.32
CA TRP A 91 -8.68 -23.20 -19.33
C TRP A 91 -10.10 -23.31 -18.75
N ARG A 92 -10.35 -24.34 -17.94
CA ARG A 92 -11.66 -24.59 -17.31
C ARG A 92 -12.03 -23.50 -16.31
N ALA A 93 -11.10 -23.06 -15.47
CA ALA A 93 -11.33 -21.99 -14.50
C ALA A 93 -11.69 -20.66 -15.19
N ARG A 94 -11.03 -20.34 -16.31
CA ARG A 94 -11.35 -19.14 -17.12
C ARG A 94 -12.74 -19.23 -17.76
N GLN A 95 -13.15 -20.42 -18.20
CA GLN A 95 -14.50 -20.67 -18.72
C GLN A 95 -15.58 -20.52 -17.64
N ASP A 96 -15.31 -21.01 -16.43
CA ASP A 96 -16.23 -20.90 -15.30
C ASP A 96 -16.37 -19.42 -14.86
N LEU A 97 -15.26 -18.66 -14.82
CA LEU A 97 -15.27 -17.22 -14.55
C LEU A 97 -16.07 -16.44 -15.60
N LEU A 98 -15.90 -16.76 -16.89
CA LEU A 98 -16.67 -16.14 -17.96
C LEU A 98 -18.17 -16.41 -17.81
N THR A 99 -18.54 -17.62 -17.38
CA THR A 99 -19.93 -17.97 -17.12
C THR A 99 -20.50 -17.10 -15.99
N ILE A 100 -19.77 -16.90 -14.90
CA ILE A 100 -20.16 -16.02 -13.79
C ILE A 100 -20.33 -14.56 -14.28
N MET A 101 -19.40 -14.05 -15.07
CA MET A 101 -19.49 -12.68 -15.60
C MET A 101 -20.72 -12.48 -16.50
N VAL A 102 -21.03 -13.46 -17.35
CA VAL A 102 -22.22 -13.42 -18.22
C VAL A 102 -23.50 -13.47 -17.38
N LEU A 103 -23.57 -14.33 -16.37
CA LEU A 103 -24.71 -14.41 -15.45
C LEU A 103 -24.89 -13.12 -14.65
N HIS A 104 -23.80 -12.52 -14.17
CA HIS A 104 -23.83 -11.24 -13.48
C HIS A 104 -24.40 -10.12 -14.35
N ASN A 105 -23.98 -10.03 -15.63
CA ASN A 105 -24.53 -9.06 -16.56
C ASN A 105 -26.04 -9.26 -16.79
N LYS A 106 -26.51 -10.51 -16.88
CA LYS A 106 -27.96 -10.80 -16.97
C LYS A 106 -28.71 -10.32 -15.72
N VAL A 107 -28.14 -10.50 -14.52
CA VAL A 107 -28.73 -9.98 -13.28
C VAL A 107 -28.82 -8.45 -13.32
N VAL A 108 -27.78 -7.77 -13.79
CA VAL A 108 -27.77 -6.30 -13.97
C VAL A 108 -28.83 -5.85 -14.98
N GLU A 109 -29.01 -6.57 -16.09
CA GLU A 109 -30.05 -6.30 -17.09
C GLU A 109 -31.47 -6.49 -16.53
N VAL A 110 -31.72 -7.54 -15.75
CA VAL A 110 -33.01 -7.78 -15.09
C VAL A 110 -33.30 -6.70 -14.04
N LEU A 111 -32.28 -6.23 -13.33
CA LEU A 111 -32.42 -5.19 -12.31
C LEU A 111 -32.46 -3.76 -12.88
N ASN A 112 -32.24 -3.58 -14.18
CA ASN A 112 -32.22 -2.28 -14.85
C ASN A 112 -33.56 -1.53 -14.67
N PRO A 113 -33.56 -0.27 -14.22
CA PRO A 113 -34.77 0.54 -14.03
C PRO A 113 -35.71 0.58 -15.24
N LEU A 114 -35.19 0.60 -16.47
CA LEU A 114 -35.99 0.60 -17.70
C LEU A 114 -36.67 -0.76 -17.97
N ALA A 115 -36.07 -1.87 -17.54
CA ALA A 115 -36.68 -3.19 -17.65
C ALA A 115 -37.80 -3.42 -16.61
N ARG A 116 -37.76 -2.69 -15.48
CA ARG A 116 -38.79 -2.72 -14.42
C ARG A 116 -40.11 -2.09 -14.84
N GLU A 117 -40.12 -1.16 -15.80
CA GLU A 117 -41.34 -0.50 -16.28
C GLU A 117 -42.20 -1.41 -17.18
N PHE A 118 -41.63 -2.49 -17.73
CA PHE A 118 -42.32 -3.36 -18.70
C PHE A 118 -42.53 -4.81 -18.22
N LYS A 119 -42.02 -5.19 -17.04
CA LYS A 119 -42.16 -6.55 -16.47
C LYS A 119 -42.89 -6.51 -15.13
N SER A 120 -43.78 -7.49 -14.91
CA SER A 120 -44.45 -7.64 -13.61
C SER A 120 -43.46 -8.05 -12.51
N ILE A 121 -43.70 -7.59 -11.27
CA ILE A 121 -42.86 -7.92 -10.10
C ILE A 121 -42.73 -9.44 -9.91
N GLY A 122 -43.80 -10.20 -10.18
CA GLY A 122 -43.77 -11.67 -10.09
C GLY A 122 -42.86 -12.33 -11.13
N THR A 123 -42.81 -11.78 -12.35
CA THR A 123 -41.92 -12.25 -13.42
C THR A 123 -40.45 -11.94 -13.09
N LEU A 124 -40.17 -10.74 -12.59
CA LEU A 124 -38.81 -10.35 -12.18
C LEU A 124 -38.27 -11.23 -11.04
N ARG A 125 -39.11 -11.54 -10.06
CA ARG A 125 -38.73 -12.41 -8.94
C ARG A 125 -38.37 -13.82 -9.42
N LYS A 126 -39.16 -14.37 -10.33
CA LYS A 126 -38.90 -15.69 -10.92
C LYS A 126 -37.59 -15.72 -11.73
N GLU A 127 -37.35 -14.72 -12.57
CA GLU A 127 -36.09 -14.61 -13.33
C GLU A 127 -34.86 -14.42 -12.42
N LEU A 128 -35.01 -13.69 -11.31
CA LEU A 128 -33.93 -13.52 -10.32
C LEU A 128 -33.63 -14.83 -9.57
N ASP A 129 -34.67 -15.56 -9.17
CA ASP A 129 -34.52 -16.85 -8.47
C ASP A 129 -33.84 -17.89 -9.40
N GLU A 130 -34.20 -17.94 -10.68
CA GLU A 130 -33.56 -18.81 -11.69
C GLU A 130 -32.08 -18.42 -11.92
N LEU A 131 -31.77 -17.13 -12.06
CA LEU A 131 -30.40 -16.65 -12.21
C LEU A 131 -29.55 -16.87 -10.96
N GLN A 132 -30.15 -16.79 -9.77
CA GLN A 132 -29.48 -17.08 -8.52
C GLN A 132 -29.09 -18.57 -8.44
N GLU A 133 -29.96 -19.47 -8.85
CA GLU A 133 -29.66 -20.92 -8.94
C GLU A 133 -28.55 -21.21 -9.97
N GLU A 134 -28.57 -20.56 -11.14
CA GLU A 134 -27.51 -20.69 -12.15
C GLU A 134 -26.16 -20.15 -11.65
N LEU A 135 -26.17 -19.03 -10.93
CA LEU A 135 -24.97 -18.42 -10.36
C LEU A 135 -24.39 -19.28 -9.23
N GLU A 136 -25.23 -19.89 -8.39
CA GLU A 136 -24.80 -20.82 -7.35
C GLU A 136 -24.17 -22.08 -7.96
N LYS A 137 -24.78 -22.63 -9.02
CA LYS A 137 -24.19 -23.74 -9.79
C LYS A 137 -22.84 -23.38 -10.41
N ALA A 138 -22.70 -22.16 -10.96
CA ALA A 138 -21.44 -21.69 -11.53
C ALA A 138 -20.34 -21.52 -10.46
N HIS A 139 -20.65 -20.95 -9.30
CA HIS A 139 -19.72 -20.86 -8.18
C HIS A 139 -19.29 -22.24 -7.67
N ASN A 140 -20.20 -23.21 -7.58
CA ASN A 140 -19.88 -24.58 -7.21
C ASN A 140 -18.91 -25.24 -8.21
N GLN A 141 -19.03 -24.96 -9.51
CA GLN A 141 -18.06 -25.44 -10.50
C GLN A 141 -16.67 -24.82 -10.32
N VAL A 142 -16.58 -23.53 -9.96
CA VAL A 142 -15.30 -22.88 -9.65
C VAL A 142 -14.62 -23.54 -8.46
N HIS A 143 -15.35 -23.82 -7.37
CA HIS A 143 -14.79 -24.51 -6.21
C HIS A 143 -14.32 -25.94 -6.54
N LEU A 144 -15.04 -26.65 -7.41
CA LEU A 144 -14.59 -27.97 -7.90
C LEU A 144 -13.33 -27.86 -8.76
N SER A 145 -13.20 -26.82 -9.58
CA SER A 145 -12.02 -26.52 -10.38
C SER A 145 -10.80 -26.16 -9.49
N GLU A 146 -11.01 -25.35 -8.45
CA GLU A 146 -10.01 -25.01 -7.43
C GLU A 146 -9.50 -26.25 -6.69
N ALA A 147 -10.40 -27.12 -6.24
CA ALA A 147 -10.03 -28.37 -5.57
C ALA A 147 -9.22 -29.31 -6.49
N ARG A 148 -9.53 -29.35 -7.78
CA ARG A 148 -8.75 -30.13 -8.78
C ARG A 148 -7.34 -29.57 -8.97
N VAL A 149 -7.18 -28.25 -9.00
CA VAL A 149 -5.87 -27.59 -9.10
C VAL A 149 -5.04 -27.88 -7.85
N SER A 150 -5.61 -27.74 -6.66
CA SER A 150 -4.93 -28.07 -5.40
C SER A 150 -4.45 -29.52 -5.39
N SER A 151 -5.30 -30.47 -5.78
CA SER A 151 -4.91 -31.89 -5.86
C SER A 151 -3.80 -32.17 -6.88
N ALA A 152 -3.77 -31.44 -8.00
CA ALA A 152 -2.69 -31.57 -8.98
C ALA A 152 -1.36 -31.02 -8.44
N LEU A 153 -1.39 -29.89 -7.71
CA LEU A 153 -0.22 -29.31 -7.06
C LEU A 153 0.34 -30.23 -5.97
N ASP A 154 -0.53 -30.86 -5.17
CA ASP A 154 -0.10 -31.83 -4.14
C ASP A 154 0.59 -33.05 -4.75
N LYS A 155 0.07 -33.55 -5.89
CA LYS A 155 0.71 -34.65 -6.63
C LYS A 155 2.07 -34.27 -7.19
N LEU A 156 2.23 -33.03 -7.67
CA LEU A 156 3.51 -32.50 -8.13
C LEU A 156 4.54 -32.45 -7.00
N ALA A 157 4.16 -31.93 -5.83
CA ALA A 157 5.03 -31.89 -4.65
C ALA A 157 5.45 -33.30 -4.20
N HIS A 158 4.54 -34.27 -4.30
CA HIS A 158 4.84 -35.67 -4.00
C HIS A 158 5.78 -36.32 -5.05
N MET A 159 5.63 -35.99 -6.33
CA MET A 159 6.54 -36.48 -7.37
C MET A 159 7.95 -35.86 -7.24
N GLU A 160 8.03 -34.58 -6.90
CA GLU A 160 9.30 -33.88 -6.66
C GLU A 160 10.08 -34.52 -5.49
N THR A 161 9.39 -34.87 -4.40
CA THR A 161 10.01 -35.60 -3.27
C THR A 161 10.51 -36.98 -3.68
N LEU A 162 9.72 -37.76 -4.43
CA LEU A 162 10.14 -39.08 -4.94
C LEU A 162 11.32 -39.03 -5.92
N VAL A 163 11.43 -37.97 -6.72
CA VAL A 163 12.56 -37.78 -7.65
C VAL A 163 13.83 -37.36 -6.90
N ASN A 164 13.70 -36.47 -5.92
CA ASN A 164 14.82 -36.06 -5.07
C ASN A 164 15.38 -37.22 -4.24
N ASP A 165 14.53 -38.13 -3.76
CA ASP A 165 14.95 -39.33 -3.04
C ASP A 165 15.68 -40.35 -3.94
N ARG A 166 15.45 -40.36 -5.26
CA ARG A 166 16.15 -41.25 -6.21
C ARG A 166 17.49 -40.70 -6.73
N LEU A 167 17.73 -39.40 -6.62
CA LEU A 167 18.95 -38.74 -7.12
C LEU A 167 20.12 -38.78 -6.11
N LEU A 168 19.92 -39.40 -4.95
CA LEU A 168 20.97 -39.74 -3.99
C LEU A 168 21.16 -41.27 -3.91
N PRO A 169 21.99 -41.89 -4.79
CA PRO A 169 22.35 -43.29 -4.59
C PRO A 169 23.45 -43.38 -3.53
N ASP A 170 23.16 -44.05 -2.41
CA ASP A 170 24.17 -44.52 -1.47
C ASP A 170 25.17 -45.41 -2.20
N GLY A 171 26.42 -44.94 -2.28
CA GLY A 171 27.56 -45.73 -2.72
C GLY A 171 28.24 -46.42 -1.54
N ALA A 172 28.08 -47.74 -1.42
CA ALA A 172 29.15 -48.73 -1.30
C ALA A 172 28.61 -50.11 -0.90
N SER A 173 28.91 -51.09 -1.75
CA SER A 173 28.74 -52.53 -1.55
C SER A 173 29.98 -53.13 -0.86
N SER A 174 29.80 -54.02 0.12
CA SER A 174 30.26 -55.44 0.04
C SER A 174 30.13 -56.21 1.37
N THR A 175 29.21 -57.18 1.38
CA THR A 175 29.29 -58.57 1.92
C THR A 175 30.11 -58.91 3.19
N SER A 176 29.45 -59.43 4.25
CA SER A 176 29.35 -60.89 4.55
C SER A 176 28.60 -61.19 5.87
N THR A 177 27.52 -61.98 5.76
CA THR A 177 26.97 -63.01 6.69
C THR A 177 27.15 -62.89 8.22
N ALA A 178 26.05 -62.74 8.97
CA ALA A 178 25.37 -63.84 9.72
C ALA A 178 24.48 -63.29 10.87
N GLU A 179 23.23 -63.75 10.86
CA GLU A 179 22.20 -63.85 11.90
C GLU A 179 22.51 -63.47 13.36
N SER A 180 21.66 -62.60 13.95
CA SER A 180 20.69 -62.97 14.99
C SER A 180 20.33 -61.79 15.92
N THR A 181 19.05 -61.43 15.87
CA THR A 181 18.15 -60.99 16.93
C THR A 181 18.69 -60.56 18.30
N SER A 182 18.30 -59.34 18.68
CA SER A 182 17.57 -58.97 19.92
C SER A 182 18.22 -57.99 20.93
N VAL A 183 17.62 -56.78 20.95
CA VAL A 183 16.97 -56.10 22.10
C VAL A 183 17.81 -55.38 23.20
N VAL A 184 17.38 -54.12 23.44
CA VAL A 184 17.62 -53.09 24.50
C VAL A 184 18.93 -52.25 24.50
N PRO A 185 18.87 -50.93 24.82
CA PRO A 185 19.83 -49.93 24.42
C PRO A 185 20.82 -49.55 25.52
N SER A 186 22.01 -49.09 25.12
CA SER A 186 22.91 -48.35 26.00
C SER A 186 23.43 -47.13 25.25
N THR A 187 23.15 -45.97 25.84
CA THR A 187 23.75 -44.65 25.65
C THR A 187 25.22 -44.68 25.28
N SER A 188 25.61 -43.97 24.21
CA SER A 188 26.38 -42.71 24.30
C SER A 188 26.88 -42.21 22.93
N SER A 189 26.44 -40.99 22.60
CA SER A 189 27.13 -39.92 21.85
C SER A 189 27.96 -40.24 20.60
N THR A 190 27.45 -39.81 19.44
CA THR A 190 28.27 -39.25 18.36
C THR A 190 27.68 -37.92 17.88
N THR A 191 28.58 -36.95 17.81
CA THR A 191 28.34 -35.52 17.68
C THR A 191 27.90 -35.16 16.26
N HIS A 192 26.60 -34.95 16.03
CA HIS A 192 26.15 -34.26 14.83
C HIS A 192 26.47 -32.77 14.98
N VAL A 193 27.41 -32.27 14.18
CA VAL A 193 27.56 -30.84 13.89
C VAL A 193 26.30 -30.39 13.18
N ARG A 194 25.32 -30.00 13.99
CA ARG A 194 24.06 -29.40 13.58
C ARG A 194 24.40 -27.98 13.15
N THR A 195 24.52 -27.71 11.86
CA THR A 195 24.49 -26.33 11.36
C THR A 195 23.14 -25.74 11.78
N LYS A 196 23.13 -25.01 12.90
CA LYS A 196 21.98 -24.24 13.37
C LYS A 196 21.63 -23.26 12.25
N LYS A 197 20.60 -23.56 11.45
CA LYS A 197 19.85 -22.50 10.76
C LYS A 197 19.40 -21.56 11.87
N GLN A 198 19.95 -20.36 11.90
CA GLN A 198 19.54 -19.36 12.88
C GLN A 198 18.02 -19.18 12.76
N PRO A 199 17.28 -19.13 13.89
CA PRO A 199 15.87 -18.80 13.83
C PRO A 199 15.73 -17.45 13.14
N ARG A 200 14.89 -17.37 12.10
CA ARG A 200 14.56 -16.09 11.45
C ARG A 200 14.07 -15.16 12.55
N ARG A 201 14.79 -14.05 12.78
CA ARG A 201 14.35 -13.01 13.72
C ARG A 201 12.98 -12.50 13.25
N SER A 202 11.91 -12.91 13.90
CA SER A 202 10.59 -12.33 13.71
C SER A 202 10.64 -10.88 14.18
N LEU A 203 10.27 -9.92 13.31
CA LEU A 203 10.02 -8.55 13.76
C LEU A 203 8.83 -8.59 14.70
N ASN A 204 9.02 -8.12 15.93
CA ASN A 204 7.94 -8.08 16.89
C ASN A 204 7.25 -6.71 16.81
N VAL A 205 6.20 -6.65 16.00
CA VAL A 205 5.26 -5.51 15.94
C VAL A 205 3.91 -5.95 16.51
N SER A 206 3.93 -6.77 17.57
CA SER A 206 2.73 -7.19 18.29
C SER A 206 2.21 -6.06 19.18
N GLY A 207 0.90 -5.88 19.21
CA GLY A 207 0.27 -4.96 20.16
C GLY A 207 -0.04 -5.58 21.55
N PRO A 208 -0.72 -4.82 22.44
CA PRO A 208 -1.27 -3.48 22.18
C PRO A 208 -0.17 -2.42 21.99
N VAL A 209 -0.48 -1.34 21.27
CA VAL A 209 0.46 -0.24 21.00
C VAL A 209 1.05 0.24 22.33
N LYS A 210 2.38 0.12 22.46
CA LYS A 210 3.08 0.56 23.66
C LYS A 210 3.12 2.09 23.72
N PRO A 211 3.19 2.68 24.92
CA PRO A 211 3.53 4.09 25.05
C PRO A 211 4.83 4.43 24.30
N TYR A 212 4.90 5.64 23.75
CA TYR A 212 6.09 6.08 23.04
C TYR A 212 7.31 6.09 23.96
N ASN A 213 8.43 5.55 23.48
CA ASN A 213 9.69 5.63 24.20
C ASN A 213 10.18 7.10 24.18
N PRO A 214 10.63 7.67 25.31
CA PRO A 214 11.16 9.04 25.35
C PRO A 214 12.25 9.33 24.32
N SER A 215 13.08 8.33 24.01
CA SER A 215 14.18 8.45 23.02
C SER A 215 13.69 8.79 21.61
N LEU A 216 12.44 8.43 21.26
CA LEU A 216 11.84 8.76 19.97
C LEU A 216 11.47 10.25 19.88
N ARG A 217 11.33 10.95 21.01
CA ARG A 217 11.03 12.38 21.05
C ARG A 217 12.25 13.24 20.73
N ASN A 218 13.46 12.70 20.86
CA ASN A 218 14.73 13.42 20.69
C ASN A 218 15.15 13.56 19.21
N PHE A 219 14.20 14.04 18.39
CA PHE A 219 14.37 14.36 16.97
C PHE A 219 13.60 15.64 16.62
N TRP A 220 13.98 16.25 15.49
CA TRP A 220 13.19 17.32 14.89
C TRP A 220 12.01 16.75 14.10
N TYR A 221 10.82 17.26 14.38
CA TYR A 221 9.58 16.85 13.71
C TYR A 221 8.98 18.04 12.95
N PRO A 222 8.73 17.90 11.63
CA PRO A 222 7.95 18.87 10.90
C PRO A 222 6.46 18.64 11.20
N VAL A 223 5.75 19.70 11.60
CA VAL A 223 4.40 19.58 12.19
C VAL A 223 3.32 20.41 11.48
N ALA A 224 3.74 21.44 10.73
CA ALA A 224 2.87 22.24 9.89
C ALA A 224 3.66 22.78 8.70
N PHE A 225 2.96 23.09 7.61
CA PHE A 225 3.54 23.92 6.55
C PHE A 225 3.55 25.38 6.99
N SER A 226 4.60 26.13 6.61
CA SER A 226 4.71 27.55 6.92
C SER A 226 3.56 28.37 6.34
N SER A 227 3.01 27.92 5.21
CA SER A 227 1.87 28.50 4.49
C SER A 227 0.56 28.44 5.28
N ASP A 228 0.40 27.44 6.16
CA ASP A 228 -0.77 27.28 7.03
C ASP A 228 -0.72 28.19 8.27
N LEU A 229 0.47 28.63 8.67
CA LEU A 229 0.70 29.44 9.86
C LEU A 229 0.79 30.93 9.49
N LYS A 230 -0.34 31.61 9.38
CA LYS A 230 -0.41 33.08 9.21
C LYS A 230 -0.28 33.80 10.56
N ASP A 231 -0.07 35.11 10.54
CA ASP A 231 0.19 35.92 11.75
C ASP A 231 -0.94 35.86 12.80
N ASP A 232 -2.19 35.71 12.37
CA ASP A 232 -3.39 35.65 13.21
C ASP A 232 -3.92 34.22 13.41
N THR A 233 -3.19 33.22 12.90
CA THR A 233 -3.63 31.83 12.87
C THR A 233 -2.96 31.03 13.97
N MET A 234 -3.72 30.13 14.58
CA MET A 234 -3.23 29.13 15.52
C MET A 234 -3.45 27.74 14.94
N VAL A 235 -2.40 26.91 14.98
CA VAL A 235 -2.47 25.53 14.50
C VAL A 235 -2.36 24.60 15.71
N PRO A 236 -3.47 24.02 16.19
CA PRO A 236 -3.41 22.97 17.20
C PRO A 236 -2.83 21.70 16.60
N ILE A 237 -1.93 21.05 17.34
CA ILE A 237 -1.36 19.76 16.97
C ILE A 237 -1.34 18.83 18.18
N ASP A 238 -1.42 17.53 17.92
CA ASP A 238 -1.09 16.51 18.90
C ASP A 238 0.26 15.91 18.52
N CYS A 239 1.19 15.79 19.47
CA CYS A 239 2.49 15.18 19.27
C CYS A 239 2.89 14.38 20.51
N PHE A 240 3.13 13.08 20.36
CA PHE A 240 3.43 12.14 21.45
C PHE A 240 2.39 12.16 22.58
N GLU A 241 1.10 12.14 22.23
CA GLU A 241 -0.04 12.17 23.16
C GLU A 241 -0.20 13.49 23.95
N GLU A 242 0.59 14.52 23.62
CA GLU A 242 0.51 15.84 24.22
C GLU A 242 -0.06 16.88 23.23
N GLN A 243 -0.87 17.79 23.76
CA GLN A 243 -1.56 18.83 22.99
C GLN A 243 -0.75 20.11 22.95
N TRP A 244 -0.44 20.57 21.74
CA TRP A 244 0.34 21.78 21.49
C TRP A 244 -0.42 22.72 20.57
N VAL A 245 -0.02 23.99 20.58
CA VAL A 245 -0.53 25.00 19.65
C VAL A 245 0.63 25.83 19.13
N ILE A 246 0.66 25.98 17.81
CA ILE A 246 1.65 26.76 17.09
C ILE A 246 1.02 28.10 16.70
N PHE A 247 1.76 29.19 16.87
CA PHE A 247 1.37 30.54 16.44
C PHE A 247 2.62 31.38 16.15
N ARG A 248 2.47 32.52 15.46
CA ARG A 248 3.59 33.44 15.24
C ARG A 248 3.69 34.49 16.34
N GLY A 249 4.92 34.72 16.77
CA GLY A 249 5.27 35.86 17.61
C GLY A 249 5.21 37.18 16.85
N LYS A 250 5.38 38.30 17.56
CA LYS A 250 5.38 39.64 16.97
C LYS A 250 6.54 39.85 15.98
N ASP A 251 7.61 39.08 16.15
CA ASP A 251 8.78 39.03 15.27
C ASP A 251 8.57 38.13 14.03
N GLY A 252 7.37 37.57 13.84
CA GLY A 252 7.03 36.67 12.75
C GLY A 252 7.56 35.24 12.92
N ARG A 253 8.34 34.96 13.97
CA ARG A 253 8.88 33.62 14.21
C ARG A 253 7.83 32.71 14.86
N PRO A 254 7.76 31.42 14.47
CA PRO A 254 6.81 30.50 15.10
C PRO A 254 7.22 30.18 16.53
N GLY A 255 6.23 29.98 17.39
CA GLY A 255 6.36 29.38 18.72
C GLY A 255 5.44 28.18 18.85
N CYS A 256 5.81 27.23 19.70
CA CYS A 256 4.99 26.06 20.02
C CYS A 256 4.85 25.97 21.54
N VAL A 257 3.63 26.13 22.04
CA VAL A 257 3.33 26.11 23.48
C VAL A 257 2.27 25.07 23.80
N GLN A 258 2.27 24.60 25.04
CA GLN A 258 1.26 23.64 25.50
C GLN A 258 -0.13 24.24 25.32
N ASN A 259 -1.05 23.49 24.71
CA ASN A 259 -2.40 23.94 24.40
C ASN A 259 -3.32 23.90 25.62
N THR A 260 -2.84 24.41 26.76
CA THR A 260 -3.53 24.33 28.05
C THR A 260 -3.17 25.55 28.88
N CYS A 261 -4.15 26.41 29.14
CA CYS A 261 -3.95 27.60 29.95
C CYS A 261 -3.60 27.24 31.40
N ALA A 262 -2.54 27.83 31.95
CA ALA A 262 -2.10 27.59 33.32
C ALA A 262 -3.14 27.96 34.41
N HIS A 263 -4.12 28.81 34.10
CA HIS A 263 -5.14 29.21 35.07
C HIS A 263 -6.16 28.10 35.36
N ARG A 264 -6.86 27.61 34.32
CA ARG A 264 -7.96 26.61 34.46
C ARG A 264 -8.00 25.62 33.30
N ALA A 265 -6.84 25.29 32.74
CA ALA A 265 -6.68 24.30 31.68
C ALA A 265 -7.55 24.53 30.43
N CYS A 266 -7.95 25.78 30.15
CA CYS A 266 -8.70 26.11 28.94
C CYS A 266 -7.81 25.87 27.70
N PRO A 267 -8.31 25.20 26.65
CA PRO A 267 -7.56 25.03 25.41
C PRO A 267 -7.28 26.39 24.76
N LEU A 268 -6.00 26.70 24.56
CA LEU A 268 -5.58 28.02 24.10
C LEU A 268 -5.92 28.27 22.63
N HIS A 269 -5.92 27.22 21.80
CA HIS A 269 -6.28 27.31 20.38
C HIS A 269 -7.72 27.78 20.11
N LEU A 270 -8.60 27.77 21.13
CA LEU A 270 -9.96 28.33 21.03
C LEU A 270 -10.00 29.86 21.18
N GLY A 271 -8.86 30.48 21.47
CA GLY A 271 -8.72 31.92 21.64
C GLY A 271 -8.32 32.65 20.36
N SER A 272 -7.37 33.58 20.48
CA SER A 272 -6.86 34.38 19.37
C SER A 272 -5.37 34.69 19.54
N VAL A 273 -4.71 35.14 18.48
CA VAL A 273 -3.38 35.74 18.56
C VAL A 273 -3.54 37.25 18.68
N ASN A 274 -2.98 37.85 19.73
CA ASN A 274 -2.98 39.29 19.98
C ASN A 274 -1.55 39.81 20.08
N GLU A 275 -1.14 40.65 19.13
CA GLU A 275 0.23 41.21 19.05
C GLU A 275 1.34 40.16 19.18
N GLY A 276 1.15 38.98 18.58
CA GLY A 276 2.12 37.89 18.66
C GLY A 276 2.13 37.13 19.99
N ARG A 277 1.05 37.21 20.77
CA ARG A 277 0.81 36.39 21.96
C ARG A 277 -0.49 35.61 21.80
N ILE A 278 -0.52 34.38 22.28
CA ILE A 278 -1.75 33.59 22.32
C ILE A 278 -2.61 34.02 23.51
N GLN A 279 -3.84 34.48 23.25
CA GLN A 279 -4.80 34.91 24.25
C GLN A 279 -5.77 33.77 24.58
N CYS A 280 -5.82 33.37 25.85
CA CYS A 280 -6.79 32.41 26.37
C CYS A 280 -8.22 32.99 26.27
N PRO A 281 -9.21 32.27 25.69
CA PRO A 281 -10.56 32.78 25.52
C PRO A 281 -11.34 32.89 26.84
N TYR A 282 -10.86 32.28 27.92
CA TYR A 282 -11.60 32.25 29.18
C TYR A 282 -11.47 33.55 29.98
N HIS A 283 -10.24 33.95 30.32
CA HIS A 283 -9.98 35.12 31.16
C HIS A 283 -8.96 36.08 30.53
N GLY A 284 -8.67 35.91 29.24
CA GLY A 284 -7.79 36.81 28.47
C GLY A 284 -6.32 36.77 28.87
N TRP A 285 -5.84 35.71 29.54
CA TRP A 285 -4.41 35.54 29.82
C TRP A 285 -3.65 35.38 28.50
N GLU A 286 -2.62 36.18 28.28
CA GLU A 286 -1.83 36.16 27.04
C GLU A 286 -0.44 35.56 27.29
N TYR A 287 -0.01 34.66 26.42
CA TYR A 287 1.28 33.98 26.50
C TYR A 287 2.15 34.26 25.26
N SER A 288 3.45 34.49 25.46
CA SER A 288 4.44 34.61 24.39
C SER A 288 4.82 33.24 23.81
N THR A 289 5.60 33.24 22.72
CA THR A 289 6.05 32.04 22.01
C THR A 289 6.93 31.11 22.85
N ASP A 290 7.58 31.63 23.89
CA ASP A 290 8.33 30.85 24.88
C ASP A 290 7.48 30.39 26.09
N GLY A 291 6.17 30.66 26.06
CA GLY A 291 5.20 30.22 27.06
C GLY A 291 5.08 31.14 28.29
N LYS A 292 5.81 32.26 28.36
CA LYS A 292 5.67 33.20 29.48
C LYS A 292 4.31 33.90 29.41
N CYS A 293 3.57 33.94 30.52
CA CYS A 293 2.38 34.79 30.59
C CYS A 293 2.82 36.25 30.69
N GLU A 294 2.37 37.08 29.76
CA GLU A 294 2.76 38.50 29.70
C GLU A 294 1.61 39.44 30.07
N LYS A 295 0.37 38.96 30.11
CA LYS A 295 -0.80 39.77 30.45
C LYS A 295 -1.87 38.96 31.17
N MET A 296 -2.42 39.54 32.24
CA MET A 296 -3.54 39.01 33.02
C MET A 296 -4.58 40.13 33.26
N PRO A 297 -5.59 40.29 32.39
CA PRO A 297 -6.47 41.47 32.42
C PRO A 297 -7.25 41.68 33.72
N SER A 298 -7.64 40.59 34.39
CA SER A 298 -8.57 40.62 35.54
C SER A 298 -7.90 40.30 36.87
N THR A 299 -6.57 40.35 36.96
CA THR A 299 -5.84 40.10 38.22
C THR A 299 -4.48 40.79 38.22
N LYS A 300 -3.80 40.78 39.37
CA LYS A 300 -2.40 41.20 39.46
C LYS A 300 -1.52 40.22 38.71
N MET A 301 -0.50 40.74 38.04
CA MET A 301 0.43 39.92 37.27
C MET A 301 1.22 38.97 38.18
N LEU A 302 1.20 37.68 37.85
CA LEU A 302 1.99 36.64 38.50
C LEU A 302 3.06 36.12 37.52
N ASN A 303 4.19 35.63 38.05
CA ASN A 303 5.22 35.00 37.21
C ASN A 303 4.81 33.56 36.86
N VAL A 304 4.01 33.41 35.80
CA VAL A 304 3.51 32.12 35.31
C VAL A 304 4.06 31.84 33.93
N ARG A 305 4.41 30.58 33.68
CA ARG A 305 4.88 30.08 32.38
C ARG A 305 4.20 28.75 32.08
N ILE A 306 3.72 28.57 30.85
CA ILE A 306 3.32 27.26 30.30
C ILE A 306 4.51 26.63 29.58
N GLN A 307 4.47 25.31 29.40
CA GLN A 307 5.52 24.62 28.67
C GLN A 307 5.56 25.11 27.21
N SER A 308 6.77 25.20 26.66
CA SER A 308 7.04 25.53 25.26
C SER A 308 8.10 24.58 24.72
N LEU A 309 8.06 24.33 23.42
CA LEU A 309 9.04 23.51 22.71
C LEU A 309 9.96 24.39 21.87
N PRO A 310 11.24 24.02 21.70
CA PRO A 310 12.07 24.57 20.63
C PRO A 310 11.33 24.46 19.30
N CYS A 311 11.18 25.59 18.63
CA CYS A 311 10.36 25.73 17.43
C CYS A 311 11.06 26.67 16.46
N PHE A 312 11.11 26.31 15.18
CA PHE A 312 11.62 27.19 14.14
C PHE A 312 10.99 26.88 12.78
N GLU A 313 11.23 27.77 11.82
CA GLU A 313 10.78 27.65 10.45
C GLU A 313 11.96 27.45 9.51
N GLN A 314 11.90 26.43 8.65
CA GLN A 314 12.90 26.20 7.61
C GLN A 314 12.28 25.41 6.44
N GLU A 315 12.61 25.81 5.21
CA GLU A 315 12.22 25.11 3.97
C GLU A 315 10.68 24.93 3.82
N GLY A 316 9.93 25.95 4.24
CA GLY A 316 8.47 25.98 4.18
C GLY A 316 7.79 25.06 5.19
N MET A 317 8.51 24.59 6.21
CA MET A 317 8.00 23.74 7.29
C MET A 317 8.24 24.40 8.64
N VAL A 318 7.31 24.19 9.57
CA VAL A 318 7.49 24.48 10.99
C VAL A 318 7.97 23.20 11.69
N TRP A 319 9.10 23.31 12.39
CA TRP A 319 9.76 22.23 13.08
C TRP A 319 9.67 22.40 14.59
N ILE A 320 9.46 21.29 15.30
CA ILE A 320 9.51 21.24 16.77
C ILE A 320 10.45 20.16 17.27
N TRP A 321 10.97 20.36 18.47
CA TRP A 321 11.72 19.35 19.23
C TRP A 321 10.93 18.98 20.49
N PRO A 322 10.19 17.85 20.50
CA PRO A 322 9.40 17.43 21.65
C PRO A 322 10.20 16.64 22.70
N GLY A 323 11.50 16.44 22.47
CA GLY A 323 12.39 15.71 23.36
C GLY A 323 12.93 16.55 24.51
N ASP A 324 13.40 15.87 25.56
CA ASP A 324 13.99 16.50 26.75
C ASP A 324 15.50 16.78 26.57
N ASP A 325 16.14 16.07 25.64
CA ASP A 325 17.56 16.29 25.31
C ASP A 325 17.75 17.64 24.59
N PRO A 326 18.96 18.25 24.65
CA PRO A 326 19.28 19.41 23.85
C PRO A 326 19.02 19.15 22.35
N PRO A 327 18.31 20.06 21.64
CA PRO A 327 18.03 19.87 20.23
C PRO A 327 19.30 19.73 19.40
N LYS A 328 19.28 18.80 18.44
CA LYS A 328 20.38 18.65 17.48
C LYS A 328 20.50 19.90 16.59
N ALA A 329 21.72 20.27 16.24
CA ALA A 329 21.96 21.44 15.38
C ALA A 329 21.56 21.21 13.92
N THR A 330 21.57 19.95 13.45
CA THR A 330 21.30 19.60 12.07
C THR A 330 19.89 19.03 11.89
N ILE A 331 19.26 19.39 10.76
CA ILE A 331 18.02 18.78 10.28
C ILE A 331 18.23 18.31 8.83
N PRO A 332 17.51 17.27 8.39
CA PRO A 332 17.51 16.89 6.99
C PRO A 332 16.81 17.97 6.16
N SER A 333 17.33 18.26 4.97
CA SER A 333 16.62 19.10 4.00
C SER A 333 15.40 18.34 3.47
N LEU A 334 14.26 19.03 3.40
CA LEU A 334 12.99 18.58 2.84
C LEU A 334 12.57 19.42 1.62
N LEU A 335 13.49 20.21 1.07
CA LEU A 335 13.29 20.82 -0.23
C LEU A 335 13.13 19.75 -1.31
N PRO A 336 12.22 19.97 -2.27
CA PRO A 336 12.18 19.10 -3.43
C PRO A 336 13.50 19.23 -4.23
N PRO A 337 13.85 18.21 -5.02
CA PRO A 337 15.07 18.26 -5.84
C PRO A 337 15.09 19.48 -6.77
N SER A 338 16.28 19.89 -7.21
CA SER A 338 16.43 20.99 -8.15
C SER A 338 15.61 20.75 -9.43
N GLY A 339 14.91 21.78 -9.90
CA GLY A 339 14.01 21.69 -11.07
C GLY A 339 12.56 21.35 -10.73
N PHE A 340 12.25 20.90 -9.52
CA PHE A 340 10.88 20.63 -9.10
C PHE A 340 10.19 21.88 -8.55
N THR A 341 8.90 21.99 -8.85
CA THR A 341 8.00 23.02 -8.32
C THR A 341 6.96 22.39 -7.40
N VAL A 342 6.76 22.95 -6.21
CA VAL A 342 5.69 22.52 -5.30
C VAL A 342 4.33 22.89 -5.88
N HIS A 343 3.42 21.91 -5.95
CA HIS A 343 2.07 22.04 -6.51
C HIS A 343 0.97 21.87 -5.47
N ALA A 344 1.23 21.11 -4.40
CA ALA A 344 0.27 20.93 -3.31
C ALA A 344 0.99 20.69 -1.98
N GLU A 345 0.43 21.25 -0.91
CA GLU A 345 0.76 21.01 0.48
C GLU A 345 -0.56 20.73 1.20
N ILE A 346 -0.69 19.55 1.81
CA ILE A 346 -1.95 19.04 2.34
C ILE A 346 -1.68 18.43 3.71
N VAL A 347 -2.57 18.73 4.67
CA VAL A 347 -2.49 18.19 6.03
C VAL A 347 -3.75 17.38 6.32
N MET A 348 -3.58 16.17 6.85
CA MET A 348 -4.67 15.25 7.19
C MET A 348 -4.46 14.65 8.58
N GLU A 349 -5.56 14.47 9.32
CA GLU A 349 -5.56 13.80 10.62
C GLU A 349 -6.17 12.40 10.45
N LEU A 350 -5.40 11.36 10.76
CA LEU A 350 -5.75 9.98 10.44
C LEU A 350 -5.86 9.12 11.70
N PRO A 351 -6.89 8.27 11.83
CA PRO A 351 -7.15 7.45 13.03
C PRO A 351 -6.30 6.17 13.07
N VAL A 352 -5.01 6.28 12.79
CA VAL A 352 -4.05 5.15 12.80
C VAL A 352 -2.74 5.56 13.47
N GLU A 353 -2.04 4.61 14.08
CA GLU A 353 -0.69 4.84 14.59
C GLU A 353 0.26 5.15 13.43
N HIS A 354 1.15 6.13 13.64
CA HIS A 354 2.03 6.63 12.59
C HIS A 354 2.91 5.55 11.94
N GLY A 355 3.32 4.53 12.68
CA GLY A 355 4.17 3.45 12.20
C GLY A 355 3.47 2.50 11.24
N LEU A 356 2.16 2.27 11.40
CA LEU A 356 1.39 1.52 10.41
C LEU A 356 1.27 2.28 9.08
N LEU A 357 1.06 3.59 9.14
CA LEU A 357 1.02 4.43 7.95
C LEU A 357 2.38 4.46 7.26
N LEU A 358 3.48 4.56 8.02
CA LEU A 358 4.84 4.46 7.47
C LEU A 358 5.07 3.11 6.78
N ASP A 359 4.68 1.99 7.40
CA ASP A 359 4.84 0.68 6.76
C ASP A 359 4.08 0.60 5.43
N ASN A 360 2.85 1.12 5.36
CA ASN A 360 2.05 1.15 4.14
C ASN A 360 2.66 2.08 3.07
N LEU A 361 3.15 3.26 3.43
CA LEU A 361 3.80 4.18 2.48
C LEU A 361 5.15 3.68 1.98
N LEU A 362 5.85 2.88 2.78
CA LEU A 362 7.12 2.24 2.43
C LEU A 362 6.94 0.92 1.66
N ASP A 363 5.71 0.48 1.41
CA ASP A 363 5.38 -0.63 0.53
C ASP A 363 4.74 -0.08 -0.76
N LEU A 364 5.22 -0.52 -1.91
CA LEU A 364 4.62 -0.19 -3.20
C LEU A 364 4.03 -1.44 -3.87
N ALA A 365 4.27 -2.62 -3.32
CA ALA A 365 3.73 -3.87 -3.86
C ALA A 365 2.21 -3.93 -3.74
N HIS A 366 1.61 -3.22 -2.79
CA HIS A 366 0.13 -3.14 -2.66
C HIS A 366 -0.53 -2.29 -3.75
N ALA A 367 0.21 -1.40 -4.43
CA ALA A 367 -0.39 -0.38 -5.28
C ALA A 367 -1.31 -0.93 -6.38
N PRO A 368 -0.95 -1.99 -7.16
CA PRO A 368 -1.85 -2.56 -8.17
C PRO A 368 -3.14 -3.17 -7.63
N PHE A 369 -3.20 -3.49 -6.33
CA PHE A 369 -4.35 -4.12 -5.70
C PHE A 369 -5.25 -3.10 -5.00
N THR A 370 -4.64 -2.13 -4.32
CA THR A 370 -5.36 -1.12 -3.54
C THR A 370 -5.79 0.07 -4.38
N HIS A 371 -4.93 0.53 -5.30
CA HIS A 371 -5.12 1.76 -6.07
C HIS A 371 -5.70 1.54 -7.47
N THR A 372 -6.56 0.53 -7.61
CA THR A 372 -7.18 0.14 -8.88
C THR A 372 -8.12 1.21 -9.46
N SER A 373 -8.61 2.14 -8.63
CA SER A 373 -9.51 3.23 -9.04
C SER A 373 -8.82 4.60 -9.17
N THR A 374 -7.52 4.66 -8.86
CA THR A 374 -6.72 5.90 -8.82
C THR A 374 -5.47 5.77 -9.69
N PHE A 375 -4.27 5.85 -9.12
CA PHE A 375 -3.03 5.99 -9.90
C PHE A 375 -2.50 4.68 -10.47
N ALA A 376 -2.85 3.53 -9.86
CA ALA A 376 -2.47 2.21 -10.34
C ALA A 376 -3.51 1.57 -11.27
N LYS A 377 -4.52 2.34 -11.70
CA LYS A 377 -5.55 1.86 -12.61
C LYS A 377 -4.93 1.37 -13.92
N GLY A 378 -5.03 0.07 -14.17
CA GLY A 378 -4.51 -0.57 -15.38
C GLY A 378 -3.04 -1.01 -15.30
N TRP A 379 -2.41 -0.93 -14.12
CA TRP A 379 -1.09 -1.52 -13.92
C TRP A 379 -1.18 -3.05 -13.98
N SER A 380 -0.24 -3.68 -14.70
CA SER A 380 -0.08 -5.14 -14.64
C SER A 380 0.51 -5.54 -13.30
N VAL A 381 0.01 -6.61 -12.69
CA VAL A 381 0.63 -7.22 -11.51
C VAL A 381 1.89 -7.97 -11.96
N PRO A 382 3.10 -7.53 -11.58
CA PRO A 382 4.32 -8.24 -11.93
C PRO A 382 4.41 -9.57 -11.18
N SER A 383 5.06 -10.57 -11.78
CA SER A 383 5.30 -11.87 -11.13
C SER A 383 6.24 -11.80 -9.93
N LEU A 384 7.10 -10.77 -9.89
CA LEU A 384 8.04 -10.53 -8.81
C LEU A 384 8.31 -9.03 -8.65
N VAL A 385 8.19 -8.54 -7.41
CA VAL A 385 8.58 -7.18 -7.02
C VAL A 385 9.79 -7.25 -6.10
N LYS A 386 10.77 -6.37 -6.32
CA LYS A 386 11.96 -6.27 -5.47
C LYS A 386 12.19 -4.82 -5.07
N PHE A 387 12.55 -4.61 -3.81
CA PHE A 387 13.14 -3.36 -3.36
C PHE A 387 14.66 -3.48 -3.37
N LEU A 388 15.29 -2.82 -4.34
CA LEU A 388 16.73 -2.80 -4.51
C LEU A 388 17.31 -1.61 -3.76
N THR A 389 18.26 -1.87 -2.87
CA THR A 389 18.81 -0.83 -2.00
C THR A 389 20.26 -1.14 -1.65
N PRO A 390 21.13 -0.11 -1.53
CA PRO A 390 22.47 -0.28 -0.99
C PRO A 390 22.47 -0.98 0.37
N ALA A 391 23.56 -1.66 0.71
CA ALA A 391 23.64 -2.47 1.93
C ALA A 391 23.37 -1.66 3.21
N SER A 392 23.72 -0.37 3.22
CA SER A 392 23.66 0.53 4.37
C SER A 392 22.60 1.64 4.28
N GLY A 393 21.79 1.73 3.22
CA GLY A 393 20.91 2.87 2.99
C GLY A 393 19.47 2.70 3.51
N LEU A 394 18.79 3.80 3.79
CA LEU A 394 17.32 3.84 3.96
C LEU A 394 16.61 4.25 2.65
N GLN A 395 17.32 4.18 1.53
CA GLN A 395 16.85 4.54 0.20
C GLN A 395 17.02 3.38 -0.78
N GLY A 396 16.19 3.33 -1.80
CA GLY A 396 16.27 2.32 -2.85
C GLY A 396 15.27 2.56 -3.96
N TYR A 397 15.19 1.59 -4.85
CA TYR A 397 14.37 1.61 -6.06
C TYR A 397 13.52 0.35 -6.15
N TRP A 398 12.29 0.50 -6.62
CA TRP A 398 11.34 -0.59 -6.82
C TRP A 398 11.49 -1.22 -8.21
N ASP A 399 11.80 -2.51 -8.31
CA ASP A 399 11.81 -3.22 -9.60
C ASP A 399 10.50 -4.01 -9.75
N PRO A 400 9.68 -3.80 -10.81
CA PRO A 400 9.93 -3.01 -12.04
C PRO A 400 9.36 -1.58 -12.06
N TYR A 401 8.85 -1.06 -10.95
CA TYR A 401 8.20 0.26 -10.92
C TYR A 401 9.20 1.41 -10.96
N PRO A 402 9.13 2.41 -11.87
CA PRO A 402 10.03 3.55 -11.90
C PRO A 402 9.84 4.50 -10.71
N ILE A 403 10.15 4.03 -9.50
CA ILE A 403 9.90 4.69 -8.22
C ILE A 403 11.13 4.50 -7.34
N ASP A 404 11.78 5.61 -7.04
CA ASP A 404 12.76 5.72 -5.96
C ASP A 404 12.04 6.05 -4.67
N MET A 405 12.47 5.45 -3.56
CA MET A 405 11.86 5.66 -2.26
C MET A 405 12.92 5.68 -1.16
N GLU A 406 12.74 6.59 -0.20
CA GLU A 406 13.64 6.79 0.93
C GLU A 406 12.83 7.01 2.21
N PHE A 407 13.21 6.28 3.27
CA PHE A 407 12.80 6.58 4.63
C PHE A 407 13.81 7.54 5.26
N ARG A 408 13.36 8.75 5.63
CA ARG A 408 14.15 9.70 6.41
C ARG A 408 13.68 9.73 7.86
N PRO A 409 14.56 9.39 8.81
CA PRO A 409 14.27 9.48 10.23
C PRO A 409 13.79 10.88 10.65
N PRO A 410 12.85 10.99 11.60
CA PRO A 410 12.23 9.88 12.33
C PRO A 410 10.95 9.32 11.69
N CYS A 411 10.28 10.08 10.82
CA CYS A 411 8.92 9.77 10.37
C CYS A 411 8.58 10.28 8.96
N MET A 412 9.58 10.38 8.08
CA MET A 412 9.41 10.96 6.75
C MET A 412 9.65 9.92 5.66
N VAL A 413 8.82 9.96 4.63
CA VAL A 413 8.95 9.13 3.42
C VAL A 413 9.05 10.06 2.21
N LEU A 414 10.13 9.92 1.46
CA LEU A 414 10.34 10.59 0.20
C LEU A 414 10.18 9.57 -0.93
N SER A 415 9.43 9.93 -1.95
CA SER A 415 9.34 9.14 -3.18
C SER A 415 9.51 10.01 -4.41
N THR A 416 10.18 9.47 -5.42
CA THR A 416 10.27 10.09 -6.75
C THR A 416 9.80 9.07 -7.77
N ILE A 417 8.69 9.40 -8.42
CA ILE A 417 7.98 8.54 -9.37
C ILE A 417 8.24 9.09 -10.77
N GLY A 418 8.80 8.26 -11.64
CA GLY A 418 8.88 8.54 -13.07
C GLY A 418 7.52 8.38 -13.73
N ILE A 419 7.03 9.43 -14.37
CA ILE A 419 5.78 9.45 -15.12
C ILE A 419 6.16 9.48 -16.60
N SER A 420 5.90 8.42 -17.37
CA SER A 420 6.07 8.51 -18.83
C SER A 420 4.79 9.00 -19.51
N LYS A 421 3.61 8.58 -19.01
CA LYS A 421 2.26 9.08 -19.34
C LYS A 421 1.37 8.95 -18.09
N PRO A 422 0.33 9.80 -17.92
CA PRO A 422 -0.65 9.63 -16.83
C PRO A 422 -1.23 8.21 -16.83
N GLY A 423 -1.04 7.47 -15.73
CA GLY A 423 -1.59 6.12 -15.57
C GLY A 423 -0.86 4.99 -16.31
N LYS A 424 0.28 5.24 -16.98
CA LYS A 424 1.13 4.19 -17.56
C LYS A 424 2.58 4.36 -17.09
N LEU A 425 3.10 3.34 -16.42
CA LEU A 425 4.52 3.22 -16.13
C LEU A 425 5.20 2.61 -17.36
N GLU A 426 5.83 3.42 -18.19
CA GLU A 426 6.78 2.94 -19.23
C GLU A 426 8.19 3.40 -18.83
N GLY A 427 9.04 2.45 -18.43
CA GLY A 427 10.42 2.71 -18.01
C GLY A 427 10.93 1.60 -17.09
N LYS A 428 12.21 1.24 -17.19
CA LYS A 428 12.84 0.25 -16.29
C LYS A 428 13.46 0.88 -15.05
N SER A 429 13.58 2.22 -15.01
CA SER A 429 14.19 3.01 -13.94
C SER A 429 13.63 4.43 -13.94
N THR A 430 13.54 5.08 -12.77
CA THR A 430 13.22 6.51 -12.60
C THR A 430 14.05 7.39 -13.54
N GLN A 431 15.35 7.15 -13.62
CA GLN A 431 16.29 7.95 -14.42
C GLN A 431 16.01 7.95 -15.93
N GLN A 432 15.21 6.99 -16.40
CA GLN A 432 14.84 6.87 -17.82
C GLN A 432 13.54 7.61 -18.15
N CYS A 433 12.82 8.12 -17.14
CA CYS A 433 11.60 8.88 -17.33
C CYS A 433 11.91 10.35 -17.64
N SER A 434 11.08 10.96 -18.48
CA SER A 434 11.23 12.36 -18.89
C SER A 434 10.56 13.34 -17.95
N THR A 435 9.57 12.89 -17.17
CA THR A 435 8.89 13.71 -16.17
C THR A 435 8.73 12.94 -14.87
N HIS A 436 8.70 13.67 -13.76
CA HIS A 436 8.74 13.10 -12.43
C HIS A 436 7.76 13.79 -11.48
N LEU A 437 7.21 12.98 -10.59
CA LEU A 437 6.45 13.39 -9.43
C LEU A 437 7.29 13.09 -8.19
N HIS A 438 7.62 14.12 -7.44
CA HIS A 438 8.29 14.01 -6.16
C HIS A 438 7.28 14.23 -5.03
N GLN A 439 7.25 13.32 -4.06
CA GLN A 439 6.33 13.36 -2.93
C GLN A 439 7.10 13.29 -1.62
N LEU A 440 6.67 14.10 -0.66
CA LEU A 440 7.09 14.03 0.73
C LEU A 440 5.87 13.72 1.58
N HIS A 441 5.97 12.66 2.39
CA HIS A 441 5.00 12.30 3.40
C HIS A 441 5.66 12.39 4.78
N VAL A 442 5.07 13.11 5.70
CA VAL A 442 5.49 13.16 7.11
C VAL A 442 4.37 12.53 7.95
N CYS A 443 4.63 11.40 8.58
CA CYS A 443 3.68 10.71 9.45
C CYS A 443 3.99 11.07 10.91
N LEU A 444 3.49 12.21 11.38
CA LEU A 444 3.77 12.69 12.73
C LEU A 444 3.13 11.75 13.78
N PRO A 445 3.88 11.29 14.81
CA PRO A 445 3.31 10.55 15.92
C PRO A 445 2.45 11.45 16.80
N SER A 446 1.13 11.46 16.58
CA SER A 446 0.20 12.27 17.35
C SER A 446 -0.28 11.57 18.62
N SER A 447 -0.80 10.35 18.48
CA SER A 447 -1.13 9.47 19.61
C SER A 447 -0.95 8.00 19.21
N ARG A 448 -1.27 7.06 20.09
CA ARG A 448 -1.21 5.62 19.77
C ARG A 448 -2.22 5.16 18.72
N ASN A 449 -3.23 6.00 18.44
CA ASN A 449 -4.31 5.70 17.48
C ASN A 449 -4.54 6.86 16.51
N LYS A 450 -3.63 7.83 16.44
CA LYS A 450 -3.77 9.02 15.60
C LYS A 450 -2.42 9.43 15.04
N THR A 451 -2.39 9.82 13.78
CA THR A 451 -1.24 10.41 13.12
C THR A 451 -1.67 11.61 12.31
N ARG A 452 -0.86 12.67 12.36
CA ARG A 452 -1.00 13.83 11.49
C ARG A 452 -0.09 13.63 10.27
N LEU A 453 -0.68 13.54 9.09
CA LEU A 453 0.02 13.38 7.82
C LEU A 453 0.21 14.75 7.17
N LEU A 454 1.46 15.15 6.91
CA LEU A 454 1.78 16.26 6.01
C LEU A 454 2.20 15.66 4.67
N TYR A 455 1.56 16.08 3.60
CA TYR A 455 1.83 15.64 2.24
C TYR A 455 2.21 16.84 1.36
N ARG A 456 3.39 16.78 0.74
CA ARG A 456 3.84 17.77 -0.24
C ARG A 456 4.07 17.09 -1.58
N MET A 457 3.45 17.64 -2.62
CA MET A 457 3.57 17.19 -3.99
C MET A 457 4.35 18.20 -4.82
N SER A 458 5.38 17.74 -5.53
CA SER A 458 6.19 18.56 -6.43
C SER A 458 6.35 17.88 -7.79
N LEU A 459 6.36 18.67 -8.87
CA LEU A 459 6.52 18.19 -10.25
C LEU A 459 7.69 18.93 -10.90
N ASP A 460 8.49 18.22 -11.69
CA ASP A 460 9.52 18.84 -12.55
C ASP A 460 8.96 19.32 -13.90
N PHE A 461 7.68 19.06 -14.15
CA PHE A 461 6.95 19.44 -15.34
C PHE A 461 5.72 20.30 -14.99
N ALA A 462 5.18 20.96 -16.01
CA ALA A 462 3.95 21.74 -15.94
C ALA A 462 3.87 22.73 -14.75
N PRO A 463 4.91 23.55 -14.47
CA PRO A 463 4.93 24.47 -13.32
C PRO A 463 3.81 25.53 -13.37
N TRP A 464 3.20 25.72 -14.55
CA TRP A 464 2.07 26.62 -14.74
C TRP A 464 0.77 26.12 -14.07
N LEU A 465 0.65 24.82 -13.77
CA LEU A 465 -0.54 24.25 -13.11
C LEU A 465 -0.81 24.87 -11.75
N LYS A 466 0.23 25.28 -11.01
CA LYS A 466 0.08 25.94 -9.69
C LYS A 466 -0.67 27.27 -9.76
N HIS A 467 -0.70 27.91 -10.93
CA HIS A 467 -1.35 29.21 -11.14
C HIS A 467 -2.81 29.07 -11.58
N ILE A 468 -3.29 27.85 -11.85
CA ILE A 468 -4.68 27.62 -12.19
C ILE A 468 -5.54 27.81 -10.93
N PRO A 469 -6.58 28.67 -10.97
CA PRO A 469 -7.49 28.84 -9.84
C PRO A 469 -8.11 27.50 -9.41
N PHE A 470 -8.27 27.31 -8.09
CA PHE A 470 -8.88 26.11 -7.49
C PHE A 470 -8.13 24.78 -7.72
N MET A 471 -6.95 24.80 -8.33
CA MET A 471 -6.16 23.59 -8.57
C MET A 471 -5.80 22.85 -7.27
N HIS A 472 -5.58 23.59 -6.19
CA HIS A 472 -5.34 23.04 -4.86
C HIS A 472 -6.50 22.15 -4.36
N LEU A 473 -7.76 22.50 -4.66
CA LEU A 473 -8.92 21.68 -4.27
C LEU A 473 -8.93 20.33 -4.98
N LEU A 474 -8.53 20.33 -6.27
CA LEU A 474 -8.43 19.09 -7.02
C LEU A 474 -7.30 18.21 -6.47
N TRP A 475 -6.14 18.80 -6.14
CA TRP A 475 -5.05 18.06 -5.53
C TRP A 475 -5.43 17.47 -4.17
N SER A 476 -6.10 18.23 -3.31
CA SER A 476 -6.63 17.73 -2.04
C SER A 476 -7.60 16.58 -2.26
N HIS A 477 -8.55 16.72 -3.19
CA HIS A 477 -9.50 15.65 -3.51
C HIS A 477 -8.81 14.36 -3.98
N PHE A 478 -7.82 14.46 -4.87
CA PHE A 478 -7.07 13.29 -5.32
C PHE A 478 -6.25 12.65 -4.21
N ALA A 479 -5.56 13.45 -3.39
CA ALA A 479 -4.78 12.96 -2.26
C ALA A 479 -5.67 12.24 -1.25
N GLU A 480 -6.80 12.83 -0.89
CA GLU A 480 -7.80 12.20 0.00
C GLU A 480 -8.34 10.90 -0.60
N LYS A 481 -8.64 10.87 -1.90
CA LYS A 481 -9.14 9.66 -2.55
C LYS A 481 -8.13 8.51 -2.49
N VAL A 482 -6.87 8.77 -2.82
CA VAL A 482 -5.78 7.77 -2.76
C VAL A 482 -5.57 7.30 -1.32
N LEU A 483 -5.48 8.25 -0.38
CA LEU A 483 -5.26 7.92 1.02
C LEU A 483 -6.41 7.12 1.62
N ASN A 484 -7.66 7.37 1.23
CA ASN A 484 -8.81 6.59 1.69
C ASN A 484 -8.83 5.14 1.14
N GLU A 485 -8.14 4.88 0.02
CA GLU A 485 -7.92 3.51 -0.46
C GLU A 485 -6.94 2.76 0.45
N ASP A 486 -5.89 3.42 0.93
CA ASP A 486 -4.95 2.84 1.90
C ASP A 486 -5.56 2.72 3.29
N LEU A 487 -6.19 3.80 3.77
CA LEU A 487 -6.66 3.93 5.15
C LEU A 487 -7.60 2.80 5.55
N ARG A 488 -8.47 2.32 4.64
CA ARG A 488 -9.37 1.18 4.91
C ARG A 488 -8.61 -0.09 5.30
N LEU A 489 -7.42 -0.31 4.74
CA LEU A 489 -6.58 -1.47 4.99
C LEU A 489 -5.83 -1.30 6.31
N VAL A 490 -5.23 -0.12 6.50
CA VAL A 490 -4.44 0.22 7.69
C VAL A 490 -5.31 0.27 8.94
N LEU A 491 -6.58 0.69 8.83
CA LEU A 491 -7.55 0.62 9.92
C LEU A 491 -7.77 -0.81 10.43
N GLY A 492 -7.88 -1.79 9.54
CA GLY A 492 -8.00 -3.20 9.92
C GLY A 492 -6.74 -3.73 10.61
N GLN A 493 -5.55 -3.23 10.23
CA GLN A 493 -4.31 -3.54 10.94
C GLN A 493 -4.26 -2.89 12.32
N GLN A 494 -4.69 -1.63 12.44
CA GLN A 494 -4.79 -0.90 13.71
C GLN A 494 -5.70 -1.65 14.70
N GLU A 495 -6.88 -2.09 14.26
CA GLU A 495 -7.81 -2.85 15.10
C GLU A 495 -7.17 -4.16 15.61
N ARG A 496 -6.54 -4.94 14.73
CA ARG A 496 -5.84 -6.18 15.10
C ARG A 496 -4.70 -5.91 16.07
N MET A 497 -3.93 -4.85 15.83
CA MET A 497 -2.83 -4.44 16.71
C MET A 497 -3.34 -4.04 18.09
N ILE A 498 -4.43 -3.26 18.18
CA ILE A 498 -5.08 -2.93 19.47
C ILE A 498 -5.48 -4.21 20.22
N ASN A 499 -5.98 -5.22 19.50
CA ASN A 499 -6.36 -6.52 20.04
C ASN A 499 -5.18 -7.46 20.35
N GLY A 500 -3.94 -6.98 20.26
CA GLY A 500 -2.74 -7.76 20.62
C GLY A 500 -2.13 -8.59 19.50
N ALA A 501 -2.65 -8.50 18.26
CA ALA A 501 -2.09 -9.22 17.13
C ALA A 501 -0.75 -8.61 16.70
N ASN A 502 0.11 -9.45 16.10
CA ASN A 502 1.25 -8.98 15.32
C ASN A 502 0.79 -8.70 13.88
N VAL A 503 1.06 -7.48 13.40
CA VAL A 503 0.75 -7.07 12.02
C VAL A 503 1.86 -7.47 11.03
N TRP A 504 3.03 -7.88 11.53
CA TRP A 504 4.18 -8.36 10.76
C TRP A 504 4.40 -9.88 10.95
N ASN A 505 3.56 -10.68 10.29
CA ASN A 505 3.59 -12.14 10.45
C ASN A 505 4.71 -12.81 9.62
N TRP A 506 4.82 -12.47 8.34
CA TRP A 506 5.70 -13.15 7.38
C TRP A 506 6.33 -12.15 6.41
N PRO A 507 7.40 -11.44 6.81
CA PRO A 507 8.08 -10.50 5.92
C PRO A 507 8.69 -11.22 4.71
N VAL A 508 8.51 -10.64 3.52
CA VAL A 508 9.02 -11.12 2.22
C VAL A 508 10.00 -10.13 1.60
N SER A 509 10.46 -10.38 0.37
CA SER A 509 11.57 -9.65 -0.23
C SER A 509 11.31 -8.16 -0.48
N TYR A 510 10.06 -7.78 -0.79
CA TYR A 510 9.70 -6.38 -1.05
C TYR A 510 9.50 -5.55 0.23
N ASP A 511 9.29 -6.20 1.39
CA ASP A 511 9.15 -5.54 2.69
C ASP A 511 10.46 -4.94 3.25
N LYS A 512 11.56 -5.09 2.51
CA LYS A 512 12.92 -4.77 2.97
C LYS A 512 13.04 -3.35 3.55
N LEU A 513 12.36 -2.36 2.96
CA LEU A 513 12.40 -0.98 3.45
C LEU A 513 11.63 -0.81 4.77
N GLY A 514 10.41 -1.35 4.87
CA GLY A 514 9.64 -1.38 6.12
C GLY A 514 10.38 -2.10 7.25
N ILE A 515 11.01 -3.24 6.95
CA ILE A 515 11.88 -3.96 7.91
C ILE A 515 13.03 -3.07 8.41
N ARG A 516 13.68 -2.31 7.52
CA ARG A 516 14.78 -1.41 7.91
C ARG A 516 14.31 -0.25 8.80
N TYR A 517 13.15 0.33 8.49
CA TYR A 517 12.49 1.30 9.36
C TYR A 517 12.23 0.71 10.75
N ARG A 518 11.61 -0.48 10.84
CA ARG A 518 11.32 -1.13 12.12
C ARG A 518 12.59 -1.43 12.92
N LEU A 519 13.65 -1.92 12.27
CA LEU A 519 14.95 -2.13 12.92
C LEU A 519 15.61 -0.84 13.41
N TRP A 520 15.45 0.26 12.65
CA TRP A 520 15.91 1.58 13.06
C TRP A 520 15.14 2.07 14.29
N ARG A 521 13.80 2.01 14.27
CA ARG A 521 12.94 2.40 15.40
C ARG A 521 13.27 1.60 16.66
N ASP A 522 13.37 0.28 16.53
CA ASP A 522 13.80 -0.62 17.61
C ASP A 522 15.15 -0.23 18.21
N ALA A 523 16.10 0.24 17.40
CA ALA A 523 17.41 0.66 17.89
C ALA A 523 17.34 1.99 18.65
N VAL A 524 16.51 2.94 18.18
CA VAL A 524 16.21 4.20 18.88
C VAL A 524 15.57 3.93 20.23
N GLU A 525 14.53 3.08 20.27
CA GLU A 525 13.81 2.77 21.51
C GLU A 525 14.68 2.02 22.54
N ARG A 526 15.70 1.28 22.09
CA ARG A 526 16.71 0.67 22.97
C ARG A 526 17.81 1.62 23.42
N GLY A 527 17.83 2.87 22.95
CA GLY A 527 18.88 3.84 23.27
C GLY A 527 20.24 3.42 22.70
N SER A 528 20.28 2.85 21.49
CA SER A 528 21.53 2.37 20.89
C SER A 528 22.45 3.54 20.52
N ASP A 529 23.72 3.52 20.94
CA ASP A 529 24.72 4.57 20.63
C ASP A 529 24.90 4.81 19.14
N ARG A 530 24.72 3.76 18.32
CA ARG A 530 24.79 3.82 16.87
C ARG A 530 23.52 3.28 16.25
N LEU A 531 22.77 4.18 15.60
CA LEU A 531 21.57 3.81 14.87
C LEU A 531 21.93 3.06 13.57
N PRO A 532 21.22 1.97 13.23
CA PRO A 532 21.46 1.24 11.99
C PRO A 532 21.12 2.14 10.79
N PHE A 533 21.83 1.93 9.68
CA PHE A 533 21.62 2.66 8.43
C PHE A 533 21.85 4.18 8.49
N SER A 534 22.53 4.66 9.54
CA SER A 534 23.08 6.01 9.58
C SER A 534 24.28 6.10 8.63
N ASN A 535 24.25 7.06 7.70
CA ASN A 535 25.39 7.34 6.83
C ASN A 535 26.58 7.78 7.70
N GLN A 536 27.73 7.11 7.56
CA GLN A 536 28.97 7.45 8.27
C GLN A 536 29.59 8.81 7.87
N ALA A 537 28.88 9.64 7.10
CA ALA A 537 29.42 10.88 6.54
C ALA A 537 29.24 12.11 7.44
N GLU A 538 28.48 12.04 8.53
CA GLU A 538 28.21 13.21 9.40
C GLU A 538 29.07 13.27 10.68
N SER A 539 30.02 12.35 10.86
CA SER A 539 30.93 12.33 12.03
C SER A 539 32.37 12.73 11.69
N GLY A 540 32.57 13.63 10.73
CA GLY A 540 33.92 14.04 10.33
C GLY A 540 33.99 15.29 9.46
N SER A 541 33.81 16.45 10.08
CA SER A 541 34.55 17.69 9.76
C SER A 541 34.33 18.72 10.86
#